data_AF-A0A655ANR1-F1
#
_entry.id   AF-A0A655ANR1-F1
#
_cell.length_a   1.000
_cell.length_b   1.000
_cell.length_c   1.000
_cell.angle_alpha   90.00
_cell.angle_beta   90.00
_cell.angle_gamma   90.00
#
_symmetry.space_group_name_H-M   'P 1'
#
loop_
_entity.id
_entity.type
_entity.pdbx_description
1 polymer ?
#
loop_
_entity_poly.entity_id
_entity_poly.type
_entity_poly.pdbx_seq_one_letter_code
_entity_poly.pdbx_strand_id
1 'polypeptide(L)'
;MAITAEHGGTVTAQRSRGTTSDATEHNAAANWRSAFLRMPYQRDALVRRGVIAETFETACTWDGFDTLHAAVTDAARTAIWKVCGTGVVTCRFTHVYPDGPAPYYGIYAGGRWGSLDAQWDEIKAAVSEAISASGGTITHHHAVGRDHRAWYDRQRPDPFAAALRAAKSALDPAGILNPGVLLGR
;
A
#
# COMPACT_ATOMS: atom_id res chain seq x y z
N MET A 1 -19.04 -14.81 0.83
CA MET A 1 -19.26 -16.08 0.12
C MET A 1 -20.57 -16.09 -0.65
N ALA A 2 -21.71 -15.70 -0.05
CA ALA A 2 -22.97 -15.53 -0.80
C ALA A 2 -22.86 -14.51 -1.96
N ILE A 3 -22.38 -13.29 -1.66
CA ILE A 3 -22.23 -12.20 -2.65
C ILE A 3 -21.30 -12.58 -3.82
N THR A 4 -20.19 -13.26 -3.55
CA THR A 4 -19.25 -13.69 -4.59
C THR A 4 -19.83 -14.79 -5.49
N ALA A 5 -20.67 -15.68 -4.95
CA ALA A 5 -21.31 -16.72 -5.73
C ALA A 5 -22.41 -16.16 -6.65
N GLU A 6 -23.15 -15.16 -6.17
CA GLU A 6 -24.19 -14.45 -6.95
C GLU A 6 -23.66 -13.70 -8.17
N HIS A 7 -22.35 -13.42 -8.20
CA HIS A 7 -21.66 -12.78 -9.32
C HIS A 7 -20.69 -13.72 -10.07
N GLY A 8 -20.94 -15.04 -10.02
CA GLY A 8 -20.20 -16.03 -10.82
C GLY A 8 -18.85 -16.47 -10.24
N GLY A 9 -18.53 -16.06 -9.01
CA GLY A 9 -17.35 -16.52 -8.29
C GLY A 9 -17.52 -17.96 -7.81
N THR A 10 -16.64 -18.85 -8.25
CA THR A 10 -16.59 -20.25 -7.78
C THR A 10 -15.61 -20.42 -6.63
N VAL A 11 -16.07 -21.00 -5.52
CA VAL A 11 -15.20 -21.40 -4.41
C VAL A 11 -14.39 -22.63 -4.84
N THR A 12 -13.09 -22.47 -5.03
CA THR A 12 -12.19 -23.57 -5.45
C THR A 12 -11.69 -24.42 -4.28
N ALA A 13 -11.84 -23.93 -3.04
CA ALA A 13 -11.53 -24.68 -1.83
C ALA A 13 -12.37 -24.20 -0.65
N GLN A 14 -13.08 -25.12 0.01
CA GLN A 14 -13.86 -24.85 1.21
C GLN A 14 -13.35 -25.75 2.35
N ARG A 15 -12.90 -25.16 3.46
CA ARG A 15 -12.56 -25.94 4.67
C ARG A 15 -13.84 -26.24 5.44
N SER A 16 -14.20 -27.52 5.51
CA SER A 16 -15.36 -28.00 6.27
C SER A 16 -15.14 -27.83 7.77
N ARG A 17 -16.01 -27.08 8.45
CA ARG A 17 -16.22 -27.23 9.90
C ARG A 17 -17.05 -28.48 10.15
N GLY A 18 -16.41 -29.64 10.14
CA GLY A 18 -16.98 -30.89 10.62
C GLY A 18 -16.36 -31.22 11.98
N THR A 19 -17.19 -31.24 13.02
CA THR A 19 -16.82 -31.59 14.39
C THR A 19 -16.28 -33.01 14.50
N THR A 20 -14.99 -33.17 14.80
CA THR A 20 -14.44 -34.32 15.56
C THR A 20 -13.09 -33.93 16.15
N SER A 21 -12.95 -34.15 17.46
CA SER A 21 -11.79 -33.87 18.29
C SER A 21 -10.56 -34.70 17.89
N ASP A 22 -9.40 -34.07 17.67
CA ASP A 22 -8.23 -34.13 18.57
C ASP A 22 -7.05 -33.34 17.97
N ALA A 23 -6.26 -32.73 18.86
CA ALA A 23 -4.93 -32.12 18.69
C ALA A 23 -4.47 -31.60 17.29
N THR A 24 -4.09 -30.32 17.27
CA THR A 24 -3.27 -29.60 16.24
C THR A 24 -3.96 -28.87 15.08
N GLU A 25 -5.17 -28.30 15.26
CA GLU A 25 -5.66 -27.31 14.30
C GLU A 25 -4.93 -25.96 14.45
N HIS A 26 -3.96 -25.73 13.56
CA HIS A 26 -3.43 -24.42 13.21
C HIS A 26 -4.59 -23.49 12.80
N ASN A 27 -5.15 -22.75 13.76
CA ASN A 27 -6.17 -21.75 13.52
C ASN A 27 -5.56 -20.63 12.66
N ALA A 28 -5.81 -20.68 11.34
CA ALA A 28 -5.26 -19.74 10.37
C ALA A 28 -5.58 -18.27 10.73
N ALA A 29 -6.75 -18.01 11.31
CA ALA A 29 -7.11 -16.66 11.78
C ALA A 29 -6.28 -16.25 13.01
N ALA A 30 -6.04 -17.15 13.97
CA ALA A 30 -5.16 -16.89 15.10
C ALA A 30 -3.69 -16.73 14.67
N ASN A 31 -3.23 -17.54 13.71
CA ASN A 31 -1.89 -17.46 13.14
C ASN A 31 -1.69 -16.15 12.38
N TRP A 32 -2.65 -15.77 11.55
CA TRP A 32 -2.65 -14.48 10.86
C TRP A 32 -2.67 -13.33 11.85
N ARG A 33 -3.54 -13.35 12.86
CA ARG A 33 -3.61 -12.31 13.90
C ARG A 33 -2.29 -12.20 14.65
N SER A 34 -1.71 -13.32 15.05
CA SER A 34 -0.43 -13.37 15.74
C SER A 34 0.72 -12.86 14.87
N ALA A 35 0.76 -13.24 13.60
CA ALA A 35 1.72 -12.71 12.63
C ALA A 35 1.54 -11.20 12.43
N PHE A 36 0.30 -10.74 12.23
CA PHE A 36 -0.05 -9.33 12.03
C PHE A 36 0.40 -8.47 13.21
N LEU A 37 0.13 -8.89 14.45
CA LEU A 37 0.57 -8.17 15.65
C LEU A 37 2.09 -8.12 15.79
N ARG A 38 2.80 -9.12 15.25
CA ARG A 38 4.27 -9.19 15.30
C ARG A 38 4.98 -8.44 14.17
N MET A 39 4.28 -8.15 13.07
CA MET A 39 4.87 -7.51 11.88
C MET A 39 5.62 -6.21 12.19
N PRO A 40 5.11 -5.27 13.04
CA PRO A 40 5.86 -4.06 13.37
C PRO A 40 7.20 -4.35 14.06
N TYR A 41 7.24 -5.31 14.98
CA TYR A 41 8.48 -5.71 15.66
C TYR A 41 9.46 -6.42 14.72
N GLN A 42 8.94 -7.17 13.74
CA GLN A 42 9.76 -7.79 12.71
C GLN A 42 10.40 -6.73 11.79
N ARG A 43 9.69 -5.64 11.48
CA ARG A 43 10.24 -4.51 10.73
C ARG A 43 11.45 -3.92 11.45
N ASP A 44 11.37 -3.67 12.76
CA ASP A 44 12.50 -3.15 13.54
C ASP A 44 13.73 -4.07 13.46
N ALA A 45 13.53 -5.39 13.53
CA ALA A 45 14.60 -6.37 13.41
C ALA A 45 15.21 -6.41 12.00
N LEU A 46 14.41 -6.21 10.95
CA LEU A 46 14.85 -6.18 9.56
C LEU A 46 15.63 -4.89 9.25
N VAL A 47 15.13 -3.73 9.69
CA VAL A 47 15.80 -2.44 9.51
C VAL A 47 17.17 -2.44 10.17
N ARG A 48 17.31 -3.06 11.35
CA ARG A 48 18.61 -3.24 12.03
C ARG A 48 19.60 -4.13 11.27
N ARG A 49 19.16 -4.82 10.23
CA ARG A 49 20.00 -5.64 9.33
C ARG A 49 20.20 -4.99 7.96
N GLY A 50 19.82 -3.72 7.81
CA GLY A 50 19.92 -2.99 6.56
C GLY A 50 18.86 -3.39 5.53
N VAL A 51 17.76 -4.00 5.97
CA VAL A 51 16.66 -4.36 5.07
C VAL A 51 15.67 -3.20 4.97
N ILE A 52 15.38 -2.76 3.75
CA ILE A 52 14.23 -1.90 3.46
C ILE A 52 12.99 -2.78 3.60
N ALA A 53 12.16 -2.48 4.59
CA ALA A 53 10.95 -3.24 4.93
C ALA A 53 9.76 -2.28 5.00
N GLU A 54 9.26 -1.91 3.83
CA GLU A 54 8.25 -0.87 3.66
C GLU A 54 6.99 -1.39 2.99
N THR A 55 5.93 -0.61 3.11
CA THR A 55 4.63 -0.94 2.53
C THR A 55 4.04 0.26 1.82
N PHE A 56 3.35 0.01 0.71
CA PHE A 56 2.53 1.02 0.05
C PHE A 56 1.22 0.39 -0.43
N GLU A 57 0.27 1.24 -0.79
CA GLU A 57 -1.10 0.82 -1.03
C GLU A 57 -1.80 1.77 -1.98
N THR A 58 -2.82 1.25 -2.64
CA THR A 58 -3.59 1.94 -3.68
C THR A 58 -5.01 1.35 -3.72
N ALA A 59 -5.88 1.95 -4.52
CA ALA A 59 -7.15 1.36 -4.92
C ALA A 59 -7.35 1.54 -6.43
N CYS A 60 -8.08 0.62 -7.04
CA CYS A 60 -8.48 0.67 -8.44
C CYS A 60 -9.82 -0.04 -8.63
N THR A 61 -10.41 0.07 -9.82
CA THR A 61 -11.57 -0.73 -10.19
C THR A 61 -11.17 -2.16 -10.58
N TRP A 62 -12.12 -3.09 -10.56
CA TRP A 62 -11.86 -4.50 -10.88
C TRP A 62 -11.29 -4.71 -12.29
N ASP A 63 -11.82 -3.99 -13.29
CA ASP A 63 -11.38 -4.06 -14.68
C ASP A 63 -9.94 -3.54 -14.89
N GLY A 64 -9.48 -2.63 -14.02
CA GLY A 64 -8.12 -2.09 -14.05
C GLY A 64 -7.10 -2.90 -13.25
N PHE A 65 -7.53 -3.83 -12.39
CA PHE A 65 -6.65 -4.46 -11.39
C PHE A 65 -5.48 -5.23 -12.00
N ASP A 66 -5.71 -6.06 -13.03
CA ASP A 66 -4.65 -6.89 -13.61
C ASP A 66 -3.55 -6.04 -14.26
N THR A 67 -3.94 -5.01 -15.00
CA THR A 67 -3.02 -4.03 -15.61
C THR A 67 -2.21 -3.29 -14.54
N LEU A 68 -2.88 -2.77 -13.51
CA LEU A 68 -2.22 -2.07 -12.41
C LEU A 68 -1.26 -3.00 -11.67
N HIS A 69 -1.68 -4.23 -11.34
CA HIS A 69 -0.88 -5.17 -10.58
C HIS A 69 0.39 -5.57 -11.34
N ALA A 70 0.27 -5.82 -12.64
CA ALA A 70 1.41 -6.12 -13.50
C ALA A 70 2.40 -4.94 -13.54
N ALA A 71 1.91 -3.72 -13.83
CA ALA A 71 2.75 -2.53 -13.93
C ALA A 71 3.47 -2.19 -12.61
N VAL A 72 2.75 -2.24 -11.48
CA VAL A 72 3.32 -1.94 -10.16
C VAL A 72 4.33 -3.00 -9.73
N THR A 73 4.04 -4.27 -9.98
CA THR A 73 4.95 -5.37 -9.63
C THR A 73 6.23 -5.31 -10.48
N ASP A 74 6.12 -5.01 -11.76
CA ASP A 74 7.27 -4.84 -12.66
C ASP A 74 8.13 -3.63 -12.26
N ALA A 75 7.50 -2.47 -12.02
CA ALA A 75 8.19 -1.28 -11.55
C ALA A 75 8.91 -1.51 -10.21
N ALA A 76 8.25 -2.19 -9.26
CA ALA A 76 8.85 -2.53 -7.97
C ALA A 76 10.06 -3.45 -8.13
N ARG A 77 9.94 -4.53 -8.92
CA ARG A 77 11.04 -5.49 -9.15
C ARG A 77 12.23 -4.82 -9.85
N THR A 78 11.95 -4.02 -10.88
CA THR A 78 12.97 -3.28 -11.62
C THR A 78 13.71 -2.28 -10.73
N ALA A 79 12.97 -1.49 -9.94
CA ALA A 79 13.56 -0.53 -9.01
C ALA A 79 14.37 -1.23 -7.91
N ILE A 80 13.84 -2.29 -7.29
CA ILE A 80 14.57 -3.11 -6.30
C ILE A 80 15.88 -3.63 -6.91
N TRP A 81 15.82 -4.24 -8.09
CA TRP A 81 17.02 -4.80 -8.72
C TRP A 81 18.08 -3.71 -9.00
N LYS A 82 17.67 -2.56 -9.54
CA LYS A 82 18.57 -1.44 -9.84
C LYS A 82 19.20 -0.83 -8.59
N VAL A 83 18.41 -0.65 -7.52
CA VAL A 83 18.78 0.13 -6.35
C VAL A 83 19.40 -0.73 -5.24
N CYS A 84 18.95 -1.98 -5.11
CA CYS A 84 19.29 -2.90 -4.03
C CYS A 84 19.89 -4.22 -4.53
N GLY A 85 19.85 -4.52 -5.83
CA GLY A 85 20.32 -5.79 -6.42
C GLY A 85 19.35 -6.96 -6.21
N THR A 86 18.78 -7.10 -5.01
CA THR A 86 17.85 -8.18 -4.66
C THR A 86 16.78 -7.76 -3.67
N GLY A 87 15.62 -8.39 -3.77
CA GLY A 87 14.50 -8.20 -2.88
C GLY A 87 13.23 -8.85 -3.39
N VAL A 88 12.15 -8.68 -2.63
CA VAL A 88 10.84 -9.27 -2.88
C VAL A 88 9.77 -8.20 -2.80
N VAL A 89 8.83 -8.26 -3.73
CA VAL A 89 7.55 -7.56 -3.66
C VAL A 89 6.44 -8.58 -3.38
N THR A 90 5.55 -8.24 -2.46
CA THR A 90 4.36 -9.02 -2.11
C THR A 90 3.12 -8.17 -2.34
N CYS A 91 1.96 -8.79 -2.57
CA CYS A 91 0.68 -8.11 -2.70
C CYS A 91 -0.39 -8.88 -1.93
N ARG A 92 -1.27 -8.16 -1.24
CA ARG A 92 -2.50 -8.70 -0.65
C ARG A 92 -3.63 -7.68 -0.78
N PHE A 93 -4.87 -8.13 -0.77
CA PHE A 93 -6.01 -7.22 -0.60
C PHE A 93 -6.28 -7.04 0.89
N THR A 94 -6.28 -5.78 1.32
CA THR A 94 -6.70 -5.44 2.69
C THR A 94 -8.18 -5.12 2.76
N HIS A 95 -8.72 -4.56 1.67
CA HIS A 95 -10.12 -4.24 1.48
C HIS A 95 -10.55 -4.65 0.08
N VAL A 96 -11.83 -4.99 -0.05
CA VAL A 96 -12.50 -5.22 -1.32
C VAL A 96 -13.84 -4.51 -1.27
N TYR A 97 -14.17 -3.83 -2.36
CA TYR A 97 -15.42 -3.10 -2.56
C TYR A 97 -16.15 -3.68 -3.78
N PRO A 98 -17.45 -3.40 -3.95
CA PRO A 98 -18.18 -3.81 -5.15
C PRO A 98 -17.47 -3.40 -6.44
N ASP A 99 -16.91 -2.19 -6.49
CA ASP A 99 -16.30 -1.64 -7.70
C ASP A 99 -14.80 -1.97 -7.86
N GLY A 100 -14.12 -2.45 -6.81
CA GLY A 100 -12.70 -2.79 -6.92
C GLY A 100 -11.96 -3.12 -5.61
N PRO A 101 -10.70 -3.57 -5.70
CA PRO A 101 -9.87 -3.89 -4.54
C PRO A 101 -9.06 -2.68 -4.02
N ALA A 102 -8.55 -2.82 -2.80
CA ALA A 102 -7.44 -2.01 -2.28
C ALA A 102 -6.18 -2.89 -2.11
N PRO A 103 -5.32 -2.98 -3.15
CA PRO A 103 -4.06 -3.71 -3.09
C PRO A 103 -3.07 -3.07 -2.12
N TYR A 104 -2.43 -3.92 -1.34
CA TYR A 104 -1.43 -3.56 -0.35
C TYR A 104 -0.14 -4.31 -0.64
N TYR A 105 0.91 -3.56 -0.95
CA TYR A 105 2.20 -4.09 -1.35
C TYR A 105 3.20 -4.00 -0.21
N GLY A 106 4.00 -5.06 -0.05
CA GLY A 106 5.15 -5.08 0.85
C GLY A 106 6.44 -5.22 0.05
N ILE A 107 7.44 -4.40 0.37
CA ILE A 107 8.78 -4.40 -0.22
C ILE A 107 9.77 -4.83 0.85
N TYR A 108 10.57 -5.86 0.53
CA TYR A 108 11.63 -6.37 1.38
C TYR A 108 12.91 -6.50 0.55
N ALA A 109 13.85 -5.59 0.72
CA ALA A 109 15.07 -5.53 -0.10
C ALA A 109 16.33 -5.31 0.74
N GLY A 110 17.44 -5.92 0.31
CA GLY A 110 18.75 -5.70 0.94
C GLY A 110 19.27 -4.31 0.61
N GLY A 111 19.23 -3.40 1.57
CA GLY A 111 19.69 -2.03 1.41
C GLY A 111 21.15 -1.84 1.81
N ARG A 112 21.68 -0.66 1.51
CA ARG A 112 23.01 -0.21 1.91
C ARG A 112 22.89 0.74 3.09
N TRP A 113 23.67 0.47 4.13
CA TRP A 113 23.74 1.32 5.31
C TRP A 113 24.09 2.77 4.94
N GLY A 114 23.42 3.71 5.60
CA GLY A 114 23.57 5.14 5.35
C GLY A 114 22.85 5.67 4.11
N SER A 115 22.10 4.84 3.39
CA SER A 115 21.32 5.27 2.21
C SER A 115 19.97 4.57 2.08
N LEU A 116 19.46 3.94 3.13
CA LEU A 116 18.20 3.17 3.09
C LEU A 116 17.01 4.06 2.71
N ASP A 117 17.02 5.30 3.20
CA ASP A 117 16.05 6.35 2.88
C ASP A 117 16.09 6.72 1.39
N ALA A 118 17.25 7.08 0.86
CA ALA A 118 17.40 7.43 -0.55
C ALA A 118 17.03 6.25 -1.48
N GLN A 119 17.43 5.03 -1.11
CA GLN A 119 17.07 3.82 -1.85
C GLN A 119 15.56 3.57 -1.81
N TRP A 120 14.91 3.80 -0.66
CA TRP A 120 13.47 3.72 -0.57
C TRP A 120 12.78 4.81 -1.40
N ASP A 121 13.24 6.05 -1.37
CA ASP A 121 12.68 7.16 -2.14
C ASP A 121 12.68 6.84 -3.65
N GLU A 122 13.77 6.26 -4.17
CA GLU A 122 13.85 5.81 -5.58
C GLU A 122 12.82 4.72 -5.89
N ILE A 123 12.70 3.70 -5.04
CA ILE A 123 11.72 2.62 -5.22
C ILE A 123 10.30 3.17 -5.11
N LYS A 124 10.04 4.02 -4.11
CA LYS A 124 8.75 4.62 -3.82
C LYS A 124 8.28 5.53 -4.96
N ALA A 125 9.18 6.32 -5.54
CA ALA A 125 8.88 7.13 -6.71
C ALA A 125 8.50 6.25 -7.91
N ALA A 126 9.28 5.21 -8.20
CA ALA A 126 9.02 4.30 -9.32
C ALA A 126 7.65 3.61 -9.20
N VAL A 127 7.31 3.05 -8.04
CA VAL A 127 6.01 2.41 -7.84
C VAL A 127 4.86 3.41 -7.85
N SER A 128 5.06 4.64 -7.36
CA SER A 128 4.03 5.68 -7.34
C SER A 128 3.73 6.20 -8.76
N GLU A 129 4.73 6.34 -9.62
CA GLU A 129 4.51 6.62 -11.05
C GLU A 129 3.75 5.47 -11.73
N ALA A 130 4.12 4.22 -11.47
CA ALA A 130 3.41 3.06 -12.04
C ALA A 130 1.95 3.00 -11.60
N ILE A 131 1.65 3.27 -10.31
CA ILE A 131 0.29 3.40 -9.79
C ILE A 131 -0.47 4.48 -10.56
N SER A 132 0.09 5.70 -10.63
CA SER A 132 -0.58 6.83 -11.26
C SER A 132 -0.82 6.63 -12.75
N ALA A 133 0.14 6.03 -13.47
CA ALA A 133 0.03 5.76 -14.90
C ALA A 133 -0.99 4.65 -15.21
N SER A 134 -1.23 3.75 -14.26
CA SER A 134 -2.18 2.63 -14.39
C SER A 134 -3.57 2.93 -13.82
N GLY A 135 -3.86 4.20 -13.49
CA GLY A 135 -5.17 4.62 -13.01
C GLY A 135 -5.47 4.29 -11.54
N GLY A 136 -4.46 3.92 -10.75
CA GLY A 136 -4.64 3.69 -9.31
C GLY A 136 -4.64 4.99 -8.50
N THR A 137 -5.34 5.00 -7.36
CA THR A 137 -5.23 6.12 -6.41
C THR A 137 -3.85 6.11 -5.75
N ILE A 138 -3.23 7.27 -5.51
CA ILE A 138 -1.88 7.29 -4.91
C ILE A 138 -1.85 6.69 -3.49
N THR A 139 -2.98 6.76 -2.81
CA THR A 139 -3.22 6.17 -1.49
C THR A 139 -4.68 5.73 -1.41
N HIS A 140 -4.96 4.68 -0.65
CA HIS A 140 -6.31 4.34 -0.21
C HIS A 140 -6.52 4.72 1.26
N HIS A 141 -5.54 4.51 2.15
CA HIS A 141 -5.68 4.80 3.58
C HIS A 141 -4.42 5.31 4.30
N HIS A 142 -3.24 5.31 3.68
CA HIS A 142 -2.04 5.90 4.29
C HIS A 142 -2.06 7.43 4.34
N ALA A 143 -3.02 8.06 3.66
CA ALA A 143 -3.13 9.50 3.44
C ALA A 143 -1.98 10.06 2.58
N VAL A 144 -2.07 11.35 2.25
CA VAL A 144 -1.17 11.96 1.25
C VAL A 144 0.17 12.35 1.89
N GLY A 145 0.14 13.15 2.96
CA GLY A 145 1.36 13.67 3.58
C GLY A 145 2.25 14.44 2.60
N ARG A 146 3.56 14.44 2.86
CA ARG A 146 4.57 14.96 1.91
C ARG A 146 4.95 13.90 0.88
N ASP A 147 4.95 12.64 1.32
CA ASP A 147 5.41 11.47 0.57
C ASP A 147 4.64 11.29 -0.74
N HIS A 148 3.31 11.44 -0.72
CA HIS A 148 2.46 11.24 -1.89
C HIS A 148 2.09 12.53 -2.61
N ARG A 149 2.55 13.70 -2.16
CA ARG A 149 2.02 15.00 -2.58
C ARG A 149 2.14 15.22 -4.09
N ALA A 150 3.29 14.90 -4.68
CA ALA A 150 3.55 15.13 -6.11
C ALA A 150 2.57 14.38 -7.04
N TRP A 151 2.11 13.20 -6.62
CA TRP A 151 1.10 12.43 -7.34
C TRP A 151 -0.32 12.86 -6.98
N TYR A 152 -0.59 13.16 -5.71
CA TYR A 152 -1.89 13.68 -5.28
C TYR A 152 -2.24 15.00 -5.98
N ASP A 153 -1.29 15.90 -6.17
CA ASP A 153 -1.52 17.17 -6.86
C ASP A 153 -1.93 16.95 -8.33
N ARG A 154 -1.56 15.83 -8.96
CA ARG A 154 -2.05 15.43 -10.30
C ARG A 154 -3.44 14.79 -10.27
N GLN A 155 -3.80 14.12 -9.18
CA GLN A 155 -5.09 13.42 -9.02
C GLN A 155 -6.20 14.36 -8.50
N ARG A 156 -5.84 15.40 -7.76
CA ARG A 156 -6.78 16.35 -7.15
C ARG A 156 -7.15 17.47 -8.13
N PRO A 157 -8.45 17.67 -8.43
CA PRO A 157 -8.91 18.80 -9.24
C PRO A 157 -8.67 20.17 -8.56
N ASP A 158 -8.43 21.20 -9.37
CA ASP A 158 -8.19 22.57 -8.89
C ASP A 158 -9.29 23.16 -8.00
N PRO A 159 -10.60 22.95 -8.27
CA PRO A 159 -11.65 23.43 -7.37
C PRO A 159 -11.55 22.84 -5.96
N PHE A 160 -11.20 21.55 -5.84
CA PHE A 160 -11.00 20.90 -4.55
C PHE A 160 -9.77 21.47 -3.83
N ALA A 161 -8.70 21.76 -4.59
CA ALA A 161 -7.53 22.44 -4.06
C ALA A 161 -7.88 23.83 -3.49
N ALA A 162 -8.70 24.61 -4.21
CA ALA A 162 -9.15 25.93 -3.76
C ALA A 162 -9.99 25.86 -2.48
N ALA A 163 -10.93 24.91 -2.40
CA ALA A 163 -11.73 24.70 -1.20
C ALA A 163 -10.88 24.34 0.03
N LEU A 164 -9.91 23.42 -0.13
CA LEU A 164 -8.97 23.07 0.94
C LEU A 164 -8.13 24.27 1.40
N ARG A 165 -7.63 25.10 0.47
CA ARG A 165 -6.89 26.32 0.81
C ARG A 165 -7.75 27.30 1.60
N ALA A 166 -8.97 27.56 1.14
CA ALA A 166 -9.89 28.46 1.83
C ALA A 166 -10.20 27.98 3.26
N ALA A 167 -10.49 26.69 3.43
CA ALA A 167 -10.69 26.10 4.76
C ALA A 167 -9.45 26.23 5.65
N LYS A 168 -8.26 25.95 5.11
CA LYS A 168 -6.99 26.09 5.83
C LYS A 168 -6.74 27.54 6.28
N SER A 169 -6.94 28.51 5.41
CA SER A 169 -6.74 29.93 5.73
C SER A 169 -7.74 30.44 6.75
N ALA A 170 -8.99 29.95 6.74
CA ALA A 170 -10.00 30.33 7.73
C ALA A 170 -9.73 29.73 9.12
N LEU A 171 -9.29 28.47 9.18
CA LEU A 171 -9.11 27.73 10.43
C LEU A 171 -7.70 27.90 11.04
N ASP A 172 -6.69 28.17 10.22
CA ASP A 172 -5.30 28.35 10.64
C ASP A 172 -4.65 29.51 9.88
N PRO A 173 -5.11 30.76 10.12
CA PRO A 173 -4.61 31.95 9.43
C PRO A 173 -3.12 32.23 9.68
N ALA A 174 -2.57 31.73 10.79
CA ALA A 174 -1.14 31.84 11.11
C ALA A 174 -0.29 30.68 10.54
N GLY A 175 -0.91 29.67 9.93
CA GLY A 175 -0.21 28.54 9.30
C GLY A 175 0.58 27.65 10.27
N ILE A 176 0.17 27.56 11.54
CA ILE A 176 0.92 26.85 12.59
C ILE A 176 0.69 25.32 12.50
N LEU A 177 -0.49 24.90 12.05
CA LEU A 177 -0.89 23.49 12.05
C LEU A 177 -0.29 22.75 10.85
N ASN A 178 0.89 22.16 11.06
CA ASN A 178 1.60 21.28 10.12
C ASN A 178 1.89 21.95 8.75
N PRO A 179 2.72 23.00 8.73
CA PRO A 179 2.92 23.86 7.56
C PRO A 179 3.55 23.12 6.38
N GLY A 180 3.02 23.36 5.18
CA GLY A 180 3.64 22.91 3.93
C GLY A 180 3.37 21.46 3.54
N VAL A 181 2.46 20.73 4.20
CA VAL A 181 2.17 19.32 3.86
C VAL A 181 1.34 19.22 2.59
N LEU A 182 0.06 19.60 2.61
CA LEU A 182 -0.82 19.48 1.44
C LEU A 182 -0.91 20.75 0.60
N LEU A 183 -0.57 21.89 1.20
CA LEU A 183 -0.64 23.21 0.61
C LEU A 183 0.74 23.87 0.69
N GLY A 184 0.95 24.92 -0.11
CA GLY A 184 2.12 25.79 0.07
C GLY A 184 2.15 26.39 1.49
N ARG A 185 3.29 26.96 1.85
CA ARG A 185 3.32 27.92 2.97
C ARG A 185 2.63 29.21 2.55
#